data_AF-A0A8H3FVI4-F1
#
_entry.id   AF-A0A8H3FVI4-F1
#
_cell.length_a   1.000
_cell.length_b   1.000
_cell.length_c   1.000
_cell.angle_alpha   90.00
_cell.angle_beta   90.00
_cell.angle_gamma   90.00
#
_symmetry.space_group_name_H-M   'P 1'
#
loop_
_entity.id
_entity.type
_entity.pdbx_description
1 polymer ?
#
loop_
_entity_poly.entity_id
_entity_poly.type
_entity_poly.pdbx_seq_one_letter_code
_entity_poly.pdbx_strand_id
1 'polypeptide(L)'
;MEARNTYAILQILVDSRLDLVFVDFTTLGAWEKAFWTPAKKPTIASRSADLINALPADVYPIIRLLSGEAEVSEQAFADGNYKCGWAQFRNLFWPDGPSLIRHQKAMLFIGYYNPNYKLASRGAAMVIWNAHFKPYVLEKLSSVMLGPDSQKHYVDEMEKALGAVLDIASKGPIPAISWNHAKITAVNGIRMTTGGANHLGGYADGNDQLFDAAVKIKGHAAMQAHKYVDFLSNFSKLPIPLFGTTKRTVLPTGTHPVLTVNNVGDSFPNGRHYPNIVLLALRDAILQVIYLAWPQRQRSMPFPINLIEPTKALNLALDQLCDEKVVEPLKALGISPAAWASRASHLFAISHATESIILCQQQMVDTQLTNQDAAQIKNLDEWLKKKGITWPKRAIIPFDLAAAICDGIFSMNSSKGKICNLLSPTSAKDDYGDPYDWSTFLDYILFLFEERHGTEISRNELNQRILCRKIMNNDGKYYNHTKIICIDNSVLYVGSDNIYPEYNEQHGAWIDRKENIQAWLDQYWSAAWGYGKDAINL
;
A
#
# COMPACT_ATOMS: atom_id res chain seq x y z
N MET A 1 19.38 20.59 -11.58
CA MET A 1 18.76 21.92 -11.77
C MET A 1 17.64 21.99 -10.76
N GLU A 2 17.73 22.89 -9.78
CA GLU A 2 16.64 23.14 -8.82
C GLU A 2 15.47 23.82 -9.54
N ALA A 3 14.47 23.03 -9.90
CA ALA A 3 13.11 23.50 -10.08
C ALA A 3 12.34 22.95 -8.89
N ARG A 4 12.23 23.76 -7.83
CA ARG A 4 11.41 23.44 -6.66
C ARG A 4 9.98 23.24 -7.17
N ASN A 5 9.43 22.04 -6.99
CA ASN A 5 8.06 21.61 -7.30
C ASN A 5 7.74 20.97 -8.67
N THR A 6 8.69 20.42 -9.44
CA THR A 6 8.35 19.73 -10.71
C THR A 6 8.29 18.19 -10.57
N TYR A 7 7.11 17.57 -10.70
CA TYR A 7 6.90 16.11 -10.65
C TYR A 7 6.86 15.45 -12.04
N ALA A 8 7.95 15.55 -12.78
CA ALA A 8 8.11 14.85 -14.06
C ALA A 8 9.35 13.95 -14.01
N ILE A 9 9.15 12.64 -14.08
CA ILE A 9 10.23 11.66 -14.23
C ILE A 9 10.68 11.72 -15.69
N LEU A 10 11.99 11.81 -15.95
CA LEU A 10 12.59 11.62 -17.28
C LEU A 10 13.53 10.43 -17.18
N GLN A 11 13.22 9.35 -17.88
CA GLN A 11 14.01 8.12 -17.88
C GLN A 11 14.48 7.83 -19.30
N ILE A 12 15.80 7.75 -19.52
CA ILE A 12 16.36 7.43 -20.84
C ILE A 12 17.00 6.04 -20.80
N LEU A 13 16.57 5.17 -21.71
CA LEU A 13 16.97 3.78 -21.81
C LEU A 13 17.60 3.56 -23.17
N VAL A 14 18.79 2.98 -23.25
CA VAL A 14 19.43 2.63 -24.54
C VAL A 14 19.49 1.11 -24.65
N ASP A 15 18.82 0.52 -25.65
CA ASP A 15 19.05 -0.87 -26.06
C ASP A 15 19.97 -0.91 -27.29
N SER A 16 21.27 -1.08 -27.03
CA SER A 16 22.29 -1.14 -28.07
C SER A 16 22.20 -2.39 -28.96
N ARG A 17 21.28 -3.32 -28.72
CA ARG A 17 21.07 -4.52 -29.56
C ARG A 17 19.90 -4.35 -30.53
N LEU A 18 19.04 -3.37 -30.29
CA LEU A 18 17.83 -3.12 -31.08
C LEU A 18 17.80 -1.71 -31.66
N ASP A 19 18.88 -0.94 -31.46
CA ASP A 19 18.97 0.48 -31.79
C ASP A 19 17.77 1.27 -31.25
N LEU A 20 17.25 0.90 -30.07
CA LEU A 20 16.11 1.57 -29.44
C LEU A 20 16.59 2.47 -28.32
N VAL A 21 15.99 3.65 -28.19
CA VAL A 21 16.16 4.48 -27.00
C VAL A 21 14.81 4.82 -26.38
N PHE A 22 14.44 4.24 -25.24
CA PHE A 22 13.20 4.64 -24.58
C PHE A 22 13.38 5.92 -23.79
N VAL A 23 12.42 6.83 -23.84
CA VAL A 23 12.40 8.06 -23.06
C VAL A 23 11.07 8.14 -22.32
N ASP A 24 11.04 7.74 -21.06
CA ASP A 24 9.80 7.67 -20.30
C ASP A 24 9.60 8.93 -19.46
N PHE A 25 8.40 9.49 -19.60
CA PHE A 25 7.86 10.55 -18.81
C PHE A 25 6.75 10.00 -17.93
N THR A 26 6.84 10.19 -16.62
CA THR A 26 5.78 9.77 -15.70
C THR A 26 5.47 10.90 -14.73
N THR A 27 4.19 11.25 -14.57
CA THR A 27 3.71 12.26 -13.60
C THR A 27 2.59 11.68 -12.74
N LEU A 28 2.60 12.01 -11.45
CA LEU A 28 1.56 11.64 -10.47
C LEU A 28 0.49 12.73 -10.28
N GLY A 29 0.60 13.86 -11.00
CA GLY A 29 -0.31 15.01 -10.87
C GLY A 29 -0.31 15.92 -12.09
N ALA A 30 -1.02 17.05 -12.00
CA ALA A 30 -1.13 18.06 -13.06
C ALA A 30 0.25 18.55 -13.52
N TRP A 31 0.39 18.77 -14.82
CA TRP A 31 1.68 19.21 -15.37
C TRP A 31 2.08 20.58 -14.83
N GLU A 32 3.11 20.57 -14.02
CA GLU A 32 3.68 21.76 -13.41
C GLU A 32 4.26 22.69 -14.47
N LYS A 33 4.01 24.00 -14.32
CA LYS A 33 4.51 25.04 -15.24
C LYS A 33 6.01 24.94 -15.43
N ALA A 34 6.77 24.45 -14.44
CA ALA A 34 8.22 24.30 -14.53
C ALA A 34 8.71 23.28 -15.58
N PHE A 35 7.89 22.31 -16.03
CA PHE A 35 8.24 21.44 -17.16
C PHE A 35 8.31 22.23 -18.49
N TRP A 36 7.48 23.28 -18.60
CA TRP A 36 7.22 24.05 -19.82
C TRP A 36 7.82 25.46 -19.84
N THR A 37 7.97 26.09 -18.68
CA THR A 37 8.19 27.55 -18.59
C THR A 37 9.67 27.86 -18.36
N PRO A 38 10.33 28.64 -19.24
CA PRO A 38 11.73 29.00 -19.07
C PRO A 38 11.84 30.10 -18.00
N ALA A 39 12.16 29.73 -16.76
CA ALA A 39 12.35 30.71 -15.69
C ALA A 39 13.71 31.45 -15.75
N LYS A 40 14.62 31.06 -16.66
CA LYS A 40 15.96 31.64 -17.02
C LYS A 40 16.97 30.58 -17.56
N LYS A 41 16.55 29.31 -17.77
CA LYS A 41 17.38 28.17 -18.23
C LYS A 41 16.55 27.23 -19.16
N PRO A 42 17.20 26.31 -19.92
CA PRO A 42 16.50 25.31 -20.72
C PRO A 42 15.54 24.48 -19.85
N THR A 43 14.33 24.20 -20.35
CA THR A 43 13.29 23.44 -19.63
C THR A 43 13.60 21.94 -19.65
N ILE A 44 12.92 21.15 -18.81
CA ILE A 44 13.03 19.67 -18.86
C ILE A 44 12.61 19.19 -20.25
N ALA A 45 11.53 19.76 -20.78
CA ALA A 45 11.06 19.54 -22.14
C ALA A 45 12.15 19.82 -23.20
N SER A 46 12.81 20.99 -23.15
CA SER A 46 13.84 21.33 -24.14
C SER A 46 15.09 20.48 -23.99
N ARG A 47 15.50 20.12 -22.76
CA ARG A 47 16.65 19.21 -22.52
C ARG A 47 16.39 17.80 -23.01
N SER A 48 15.18 17.30 -22.80
CA SER A 48 14.77 15.98 -23.31
C SER A 48 14.77 15.99 -24.83
N ALA A 49 14.26 17.05 -25.43
CA ALA A 49 14.27 17.24 -26.87
C ALA A 49 15.70 17.35 -27.44
N ASP A 50 16.58 18.13 -26.82
CA ASP A 50 18.00 18.22 -27.19
C ASP A 50 18.67 16.84 -27.18
N LEU A 51 18.41 16.06 -26.12
CA LEU A 51 18.94 14.71 -26.00
C LEU A 51 18.43 13.79 -27.10
N ILE A 52 17.10 13.75 -27.30
CA ILE A 52 16.47 12.92 -28.34
C ILE A 52 17.01 13.30 -29.72
N ASN A 53 17.18 14.59 -29.98
CA ASN A 53 17.69 15.11 -31.25
C ASN A 53 19.17 14.79 -31.47
N ALA A 54 19.94 14.61 -30.39
CA ALA A 54 21.34 14.26 -30.45
C ALA A 54 21.57 12.74 -30.62
N LEU A 55 20.52 11.92 -30.57
CA LEU A 55 20.63 10.48 -30.82
C LEU A 55 21.02 10.22 -32.29
N PRO A 56 21.80 9.15 -32.55
CA PRO A 56 22.15 8.73 -33.91
C PRO A 56 20.91 8.50 -34.79
N ALA A 57 20.96 8.91 -36.06
CA ALA A 57 19.81 8.87 -36.96
C ALA A 57 19.23 7.46 -37.22
N ASP A 58 20.01 6.42 -36.96
CA ASP A 58 19.62 5.01 -37.05
C ASP A 58 18.87 4.49 -35.82
N VAL A 59 18.99 5.16 -34.67
CA VAL A 59 18.29 4.83 -33.42
C VAL A 59 16.79 5.16 -33.51
N TYR A 60 15.94 4.41 -32.82
CA TYR A 60 14.52 4.69 -32.66
C TYR A 60 14.23 5.16 -31.22
N PRO A 61 14.09 6.48 -31.00
CA PRO A 61 13.66 6.99 -29.72
C PRO A 61 12.20 6.64 -29.47
N ILE A 62 11.92 5.77 -28.50
CA ILE A 62 10.57 5.40 -28.07
C ILE A 62 10.20 6.21 -26.83
N ILE A 63 9.49 7.30 -27.03
CA ILE A 63 9.14 8.24 -25.98
C ILE A 63 7.79 7.81 -25.41
N ARG A 64 7.72 7.50 -24.12
CA ARG A 64 6.48 7.06 -23.47
C ARG A 64 6.09 8.07 -22.43
N LEU A 65 4.82 8.41 -22.38
CA LEU A 65 4.28 9.30 -21.37
C LEU A 65 3.17 8.57 -20.61
N LEU A 66 3.22 8.58 -19.28
CA LEU A 66 2.12 8.15 -18.42
C LEU A 66 1.76 9.28 -17.46
N SER A 67 0.56 9.86 -17.61
CA SER A 67 0.08 10.96 -16.76
C SER A 67 -1.08 10.51 -15.86
N GLY A 68 -1.00 10.82 -14.56
CA GLY A 68 -2.07 10.56 -13.58
C GLY A 68 -3.13 11.67 -13.44
N GLU A 69 -3.25 12.60 -14.39
CA GLU A 69 -4.15 13.76 -14.29
C GLU A 69 -5.62 13.38 -14.53
N ALA A 70 -6.50 13.65 -13.55
CA ALA A 70 -7.90 13.23 -13.49
C ALA A 70 -8.84 13.87 -14.53
N GLU A 71 -8.35 14.78 -15.38
CA GLU A 71 -9.17 15.48 -16.40
C GLU A 71 -8.77 15.17 -17.84
N VAL A 72 -7.86 14.22 -18.06
CA VAL A 72 -7.41 13.89 -19.43
C VAL A 72 -8.48 13.06 -20.14
N SER A 73 -9.12 13.65 -21.15
CA SER A 73 -9.94 12.97 -22.15
C SER A 73 -9.30 13.17 -23.53
N GLU A 74 -9.60 12.30 -24.49
CA GLU A 74 -9.18 12.47 -25.90
C GLU A 74 -9.60 13.85 -26.44
N GLN A 75 -10.76 14.34 -26.01
CA GLN A 75 -11.28 15.65 -26.36
C GLN A 75 -10.50 16.80 -25.70
N ALA A 76 -10.09 16.65 -24.44
CA ALA A 76 -9.22 17.62 -23.76
C ALA A 76 -7.81 17.65 -24.35
N PHE A 77 -7.31 16.53 -24.88
CA PHE A 77 -6.04 16.46 -25.61
C PHE A 77 -6.13 17.14 -26.99
N ALA A 78 -7.29 17.06 -27.65
CA ALA A 78 -7.53 17.70 -28.93
C ALA A 78 -7.79 19.22 -28.82
N ASP A 79 -8.28 19.69 -27.67
CA ASP A 79 -8.63 21.10 -27.44
C ASP A 79 -7.39 21.94 -27.03
N GLY A 80 -6.89 22.76 -27.96
CA GLY A 80 -5.75 23.66 -27.75
C GLY A 80 -5.98 24.78 -26.72
N ASN A 81 -7.21 24.98 -26.24
CA ASN A 81 -7.55 25.98 -25.23
C ASN A 81 -7.62 25.42 -23.80
N TYR A 82 -7.43 24.11 -23.60
CA TYR A 82 -7.52 23.49 -22.29
C TYR A 82 -6.35 23.93 -21.38
N LYS A 83 -6.63 24.31 -20.13
CA LYS A 83 -5.67 24.95 -19.18
C LYS A 83 -4.54 24.03 -18.68
N CYS A 84 -4.52 22.78 -19.11
CA CYS A 84 -3.51 21.79 -18.73
C CYS A 84 -2.33 21.88 -19.71
N GLY A 85 -1.10 21.54 -19.28
CA GLY A 85 0.13 21.70 -20.09
C GLY A 85 0.22 20.87 -21.38
N TRP A 86 -0.90 20.36 -21.90
CA TRP A 86 -0.99 19.44 -23.02
C TRP A 86 -0.90 20.10 -24.38
N ALA A 87 -1.40 21.32 -24.56
CA ALA A 87 -1.12 22.10 -25.78
C ALA A 87 0.40 22.31 -25.94
N GLN A 88 1.10 22.50 -24.82
CA GLN A 88 2.56 22.63 -24.78
C GLN A 88 3.26 21.27 -25.05
N PHE A 89 2.68 20.16 -24.60
CA PHE A 89 3.14 18.80 -24.94
C PHE A 89 2.92 18.47 -26.41
N ARG A 90 1.74 18.77 -26.98
CA ARG A 90 1.48 18.65 -28.41
C ARG A 90 2.50 19.46 -29.22
N ASN A 91 2.80 20.69 -28.81
CA ASN A 91 3.82 21.52 -29.48
C ASN A 91 5.26 20.96 -29.35
N LEU A 92 5.53 20.04 -28.41
CA LEU A 92 6.83 19.34 -28.30
C LEU A 92 7.02 18.31 -29.43
N PHE A 93 5.92 17.73 -29.94
CA PHE A 93 5.93 16.56 -30.84
C PHE A 93 5.23 16.76 -32.20
N TRP A 94 4.21 17.60 -32.27
CA TRP A 94 3.39 17.81 -33.48
C TRP A 94 3.36 19.27 -33.91
N PRO A 95 3.43 19.53 -35.24
CA PRO A 95 3.89 20.80 -35.74
C PRO A 95 2.72 21.59 -36.31
N ASP A 96 2.04 22.33 -35.44
CA ASP A 96 1.47 23.61 -35.89
C ASP A 96 2.51 24.75 -35.64
N GLY A 97 3.72 24.41 -35.15
CA GLY A 97 4.91 25.25 -34.92
C GLY A 97 6.23 24.43 -34.90
N PRO A 98 7.40 25.01 -34.58
CA PRO A 98 8.68 24.29 -34.60
C PRO A 98 8.76 23.26 -33.48
N SER A 99 8.53 21.98 -33.83
CA SER A 99 8.68 20.85 -32.91
C SER A 99 10.06 20.87 -32.25
N LEU A 100 10.08 20.75 -30.92
CA LEU A 100 11.32 20.65 -30.17
C LEU A 100 12.02 19.31 -30.45
N ILE A 101 11.28 18.22 -30.65
CA ILE A 101 11.83 16.93 -31.09
C ILE A 101 11.81 16.86 -32.62
N ARG A 102 13.01 16.77 -33.22
CA ARG A 102 13.31 16.73 -34.66
C ARG A 102 13.88 15.39 -35.12
N HIS A 103 14.10 14.45 -34.21
CA HIS A 103 14.63 13.13 -34.51
C HIS A 103 13.62 12.32 -35.36
N GLN A 104 13.98 11.98 -36.61
CA GLN A 104 13.06 11.44 -37.64
C GLN A 104 12.42 10.09 -37.28
N LYS A 105 13.07 9.29 -36.43
CA LYS A 105 12.56 8.00 -35.96
C LYS A 105 11.93 8.04 -34.57
N ALA A 106 11.78 9.22 -33.96
CA ALA A 106 11.18 9.32 -32.65
C ALA A 106 9.70 8.93 -32.71
N MET A 107 9.28 8.05 -31.82
CA MET A 107 7.90 7.63 -31.65
C MET A 107 7.42 8.09 -30.28
N LEU A 108 6.22 8.65 -30.20
CA LEU A 108 5.61 9.05 -28.94
C LEU A 108 4.39 8.17 -28.63
N PHE A 109 4.37 7.67 -27.41
CA PHE A 109 3.25 6.97 -26.81
C PHE A 109 2.72 7.80 -25.65
N ILE A 110 1.44 8.13 -25.66
CA ILE A 110 0.78 8.82 -24.54
C ILE A 110 -0.22 7.84 -23.93
N GLY A 111 0.05 7.43 -22.70
CA GLY A 111 -0.91 6.86 -21.78
C GLY A 111 -1.38 7.95 -20.80
N TYR A 112 -2.67 7.96 -20.55
CA TYR A 112 -3.24 8.75 -19.47
C TYR A 112 -4.01 7.82 -18.55
N TYR A 113 -3.74 7.93 -17.27
CA TYR A 113 -4.50 7.29 -16.21
C TYR A 113 -5.50 8.31 -15.71
N ASN A 114 -6.67 8.36 -16.37
CA ASN A 114 -7.82 9.10 -15.90
C ASN A 114 -8.91 8.08 -15.52
N PRO A 115 -8.96 7.63 -14.26
CA PRO A 115 -10.19 7.03 -13.76
C PRO A 115 -11.24 8.14 -13.75
N ASN A 116 -12.00 8.24 -14.84
CA ASN A 116 -13.23 9.03 -14.86
C ASN A 116 -14.19 8.31 -13.90
N TYR A 117 -14.15 8.70 -12.62
CA TYR A 117 -14.93 8.13 -11.53
C TYR A 117 -16.40 8.51 -11.66
N LYS A 118 -17.05 8.03 -12.72
CA LYS A 118 -18.43 7.58 -12.58
C LYS A 118 -18.35 6.19 -11.97
N LEU A 119 -18.13 6.17 -10.65
CA LEU A 119 -18.33 5.02 -9.78
C LEU A 119 -19.41 4.12 -10.39
N ALA A 120 -19.15 2.82 -10.54
CA ALA A 120 -20.26 1.86 -10.54
C ALA A 120 -21.14 2.29 -9.37
N SER A 121 -22.37 2.69 -9.70
CA SER A 121 -23.22 3.51 -8.83
C SER A 121 -23.11 3.03 -7.39
N ARG A 122 -23.00 3.96 -6.44
CA ARG A 122 -22.89 3.78 -4.97
C ARG A 122 -23.63 2.56 -4.39
N GLY A 123 -24.65 2.07 -5.09
CA GLY A 123 -25.35 0.82 -4.84
C GLY A 123 -24.53 -0.47 -4.97
N ALA A 124 -23.51 -0.63 -5.82
CA ALA A 124 -22.95 -1.98 -6.08
C ALA A 124 -22.25 -2.62 -4.86
N ALA A 125 -21.36 -1.90 -4.16
CA ALA A 125 -20.71 -2.40 -2.95
C ALA A 125 -21.71 -2.57 -1.80
N MET A 126 -22.64 -1.63 -1.65
CA MET A 126 -23.75 -1.69 -0.71
C MET A 126 -24.72 -2.84 -1.01
N VAL A 127 -24.95 -3.18 -2.27
CA VAL A 127 -25.79 -4.29 -2.71
C VAL A 127 -25.07 -5.59 -2.41
N ILE A 128 -23.77 -5.71 -2.70
CA ILE A 128 -23.00 -6.93 -2.36
C ILE A 128 -22.98 -7.13 -0.84
N TRP A 129 -22.74 -6.06 -0.07
CA TRP A 129 -22.83 -6.10 1.38
C TRP A 129 -24.23 -6.51 1.83
N ASN A 130 -25.28 -5.76 1.48
CA ASN A 130 -26.64 -6.01 1.99
C ASN A 130 -27.24 -7.33 1.50
N ALA A 131 -26.93 -7.76 0.28
CA ALA A 131 -27.52 -8.96 -0.31
C ALA A 131 -26.76 -10.25 0.03
N HIS A 132 -25.45 -10.17 0.27
CA HIS A 132 -24.63 -11.37 0.46
C HIS A 132 -23.88 -11.37 1.80
N PHE A 133 -23.18 -10.30 2.12
CA PHE A 133 -22.25 -10.31 3.26
C PHE A 133 -22.93 -10.03 4.61
N LYS A 134 -23.83 -9.05 4.69
CA LYS A 134 -24.60 -8.71 5.89
C LYS A 134 -25.44 -9.89 6.37
N PRO A 135 -26.27 -10.56 5.52
CA PRO A 135 -27.04 -11.71 5.97
C PRO A 135 -26.12 -12.84 6.43
N TYR A 136 -25.03 -13.09 5.70
CA TYR A 136 -24.04 -14.10 6.07
C TYR A 136 -23.40 -13.83 7.43
N VAL A 137 -22.86 -12.62 7.65
CA VAL A 137 -22.24 -12.23 8.92
C VAL A 137 -23.25 -12.26 10.07
N LEU A 138 -24.45 -11.71 9.86
CA LEU A 138 -25.50 -11.71 10.90
C LEU A 138 -26.00 -13.11 11.22
N GLU A 139 -26.21 -13.97 10.22
CA GLU A 139 -26.60 -15.37 10.40
C GLU A 139 -25.53 -16.13 11.19
N LYS A 140 -24.25 -15.99 10.81
CA LYS A 140 -23.15 -16.67 11.48
C LYS A 140 -22.96 -16.16 12.90
N LEU A 141 -22.90 -14.85 13.14
CA LEU A 141 -22.85 -14.28 14.49
C LEU A 141 -24.06 -14.70 15.35
N SER A 142 -25.26 -14.71 14.75
CA SER A 142 -26.51 -15.15 15.39
C SER A 142 -26.48 -16.62 15.82
N SER A 143 -25.89 -17.49 15.01
CA SER A 143 -25.88 -18.94 15.27
C SER A 143 -25.00 -19.37 16.44
N VAL A 144 -24.15 -18.48 16.97
CA VAL A 144 -23.13 -18.81 17.96
C VAL A 144 -23.29 -18.01 19.26
N MET A 145 -24.14 -16.98 19.29
CA MET A 145 -24.47 -16.24 20.51
C MET A 145 -25.64 -16.92 21.25
N LEU A 146 -25.45 -17.24 22.54
CA LEU A 146 -26.47 -17.89 23.39
C LEU A 146 -27.75 -17.06 23.47
N GLY A 147 -28.88 -17.77 23.61
CA GLY A 147 -30.17 -17.28 24.11
C GLY A 147 -30.88 -16.27 23.20
N PRO A 148 -32.17 -16.47 22.84
CA PRO A 148 -32.91 -15.57 21.95
C PRO A 148 -32.82 -14.08 22.34
N ASP A 149 -32.77 -13.77 23.63
CA ASP A 149 -32.78 -12.40 24.16
C ASP A 149 -31.38 -11.72 24.14
N SER A 150 -30.32 -12.46 24.49
CA SER A 150 -28.94 -11.98 24.41
C SER A 150 -28.46 -11.88 22.96
N GLN A 151 -28.91 -12.81 22.11
CA GLN A 151 -28.70 -12.78 20.66
C GLN A 151 -29.30 -11.51 20.05
N LYS A 152 -30.54 -11.17 20.40
CA LYS A 152 -31.18 -9.95 19.90
C LYS A 152 -30.45 -8.68 20.34
N HIS A 153 -30.08 -8.56 21.61
CA HIS A 153 -29.37 -7.37 22.09
C HIS A 153 -28.00 -7.20 21.43
N TYR A 154 -27.25 -8.29 21.26
CA TYR A 154 -25.94 -8.23 20.61
C TYR A 154 -26.01 -8.01 19.11
N VAL A 155 -26.96 -8.67 18.44
CA VAL A 155 -27.24 -8.39 17.03
C VAL A 155 -27.68 -6.95 16.87
N ASP A 156 -28.52 -6.40 17.75
CA ASP A 156 -28.93 -4.99 17.70
C ASP A 156 -27.74 -4.04 17.94
N GLU A 157 -26.86 -4.32 18.91
CA GLU A 157 -25.68 -3.47 19.19
C GLU A 157 -24.60 -3.60 18.11
N MET A 158 -24.37 -4.80 17.58
CA MET A 158 -23.50 -5.03 16.43
C MET A 158 -24.11 -4.40 15.19
N GLU A 159 -25.41 -4.51 14.94
CA GLU A 159 -26.09 -3.82 13.85
C GLU A 159 -26.05 -2.30 14.00
N LYS A 160 -26.02 -1.76 15.22
CA LYS A 160 -25.78 -0.33 15.45
C LYS A 160 -24.33 0.05 15.20
N ALA A 161 -23.36 -0.75 15.65
CA ALA A 161 -21.94 -0.51 15.45
C ALA A 161 -21.56 -0.67 13.97
N LEU A 162 -21.84 -1.83 13.37
CA LEU A 162 -21.76 -2.07 11.93
C LEU A 162 -22.60 -1.03 11.18
N GLY A 163 -23.82 -0.75 11.61
CA GLY A 163 -24.67 0.29 11.03
C GLY A 163 -23.98 1.64 11.00
N ALA A 164 -23.30 2.05 12.07
CA ALA A 164 -22.51 3.28 12.10
C ALA A 164 -21.30 3.22 11.17
N VAL A 165 -20.53 2.12 11.16
CA VAL A 165 -19.36 1.97 10.25
C VAL A 165 -19.78 1.87 8.79
N LEU A 166 -20.93 1.25 8.49
CA LEU A 166 -21.52 1.15 7.16
C LEU A 166 -22.20 2.44 6.74
N ASP A 167 -22.78 3.20 7.68
CA ASP A 167 -23.33 4.54 7.44
C ASP A 167 -22.21 5.53 7.11
N ILE A 168 -21.05 5.40 7.77
CA ILE A 168 -19.78 6.05 7.36
C ILE A 168 -19.44 5.64 5.92
N ALA A 169 -19.42 4.33 5.63
CA ALA A 169 -19.08 3.81 4.30
C ALA A 169 -20.08 4.14 3.18
N SER A 170 -21.33 4.48 3.52
CA SER A 170 -22.44 4.67 2.57
C SER A 170 -22.86 6.12 2.34
N LYS A 171 -22.63 7.03 3.31
CA LYS A 171 -23.01 8.45 3.21
C LYS A 171 -21.92 9.37 2.65
N GLY A 172 -20.70 8.89 2.58
CA GLY A 172 -19.62 9.45 1.78
C GLY A 172 -18.81 8.28 1.25
N PRO A 173 -17.99 8.46 0.22
CA PRO A 173 -17.04 7.42 -0.06
C PRO A 173 -16.14 7.31 1.19
N ILE A 174 -15.94 6.10 1.75
CA ILE A 174 -14.53 5.75 2.00
C ILE A 174 -13.99 5.86 0.57
N PRO A 175 -13.21 6.90 0.21
CA PRO A 175 -12.76 7.05 -1.17
C PRO A 175 -12.26 5.69 -1.61
N ALA A 176 -12.49 5.32 -2.87
CA ALA A 176 -11.59 4.35 -3.46
C ALA A 176 -10.21 5.04 -3.39
N ILE A 177 -9.52 4.86 -2.25
CA ILE A 177 -8.16 5.28 -1.93
C ILE A 177 -7.28 4.22 -2.59
N SER A 178 -7.57 3.98 -3.86
CA SER A 178 -6.81 3.10 -4.72
C SER A 178 -6.39 3.96 -5.88
N TRP A 179 -5.11 4.31 -5.87
CA TRP A 179 -4.41 4.86 -7.01
C TRP A 179 -3.10 4.11 -7.14
N ASN A 180 -2.47 4.23 -8.30
CA ASN A 180 -1.16 3.64 -8.48
C ASN A 180 -0.16 4.21 -7.48
N HIS A 181 0.19 3.39 -6.50
CA HIS A 181 1.19 3.69 -5.50
C HIS A 181 2.47 2.87 -5.72
N ALA A 182 2.50 2.01 -6.74
CA ALA A 182 3.71 1.34 -7.19
C ALA A 182 4.77 2.34 -7.68
N LYS A 183 6.01 2.20 -7.19
CA LYS A 183 7.19 2.91 -7.68
C LYS A 183 8.09 1.92 -8.41
N ILE A 184 8.07 1.98 -9.74
CA ILE A 184 8.77 1.04 -10.62
C ILE A 184 9.52 1.81 -11.70
N THR A 185 10.78 1.43 -11.92
CA THR A 185 11.58 1.82 -13.09
C THR A 185 12.02 0.54 -13.77
N ALA A 186 11.40 0.13 -14.88
CA ALA A 186 11.75 -1.11 -15.60
C ALA A 186 12.28 -0.84 -17.02
N VAL A 187 13.29 -1.60 -17.43
CA VAL A 187 14.11 -1.37 -18.63
C VAL A 187 14.30 -2.67 -19.41
N ASN A 188 13.78 -2.70 -20.64
CA ASN A 188 13.96 -3.76 -21.65
C ASN A 188 13.59 -5.16 -21.16
N GLY A 189 12.77 -5.29 -20.11
CA GLY A 189 12.52 -6.59 -19.47
C GLY A 189 13.75 -7.22 -18.79
N ILE A 190 14.83 -6.44 -18.61
CA ILE A 190 16.12 -6.94 -18.12
C ILE A 190 16.51 -6.31 -16.79
N ARG A 191 16.22 -5.02 -16.57
CA ARG A 191 16.55 -4.34 -15.31
C ARG A 191 15.30 -3.69 -14.74
N MET A 192 15.16 -3.71 -13.42
CA MET A 192 14.16 -2.93 -12.73
C MET A 192 14.72 -2.31 -11.45
N THR A 193 14.11 -1.21 -11.03
CA THR A 193 14.22 -0.66 -9.68
C THR A 193 12.81 -0.58 -9.10
N THR A 194 12.64 -0.95 -7.83
CA THR A 194 11.38 -0.79 -7.08
C THR A 194 11.65 -0.56 -5.60
N GLY A 195 10.73 0.06 -4.86
CA GLY A 195 10.91 0.42 -3.45
C GLY A 195 9.85 1.39 -2.95
N GLY A 196 10.09 2.00 -1.79
CA GLY A 196 9.19 2.97 -1.18
C GLY A 196 9.35 4.38 -1.72
N ALA A 197 10.53 4.70 -2.26
CA ALA A 197 10.92 6.06 -2.61
C ALA A 197 10.02 6.63 -3.71
N ASN A 198 9.22 7.64 -3.34
CA ASN A 198 8.55 8.46 -4.33
C ASN A 198 9.59 9.32 -5.08
N HIS A 199 9.37 9.59 -6.36
CA HIS A 199 10.24 10.47 -7.14
C HIS A 199 9.90 11.96 -6.91
N LEU A 200 9.83 12.36 -5.64
CA LEU A 200 9.50 13.72 -5.20
C LEU A 200 10.78 14.49 -4.88
N GLY A 201 10.73 15.82 -5.01
CA GLY A 201 11.84 16.71 -4.73
C GLY A 201 12.43 16.57 -3.31
N GLY A 202 11.60 16.19 -2.33
CA GLY A 202 12.02 16.00 -0.94
C GLY A 202 13.15 14.97 -0.75
N TYR A 203 13.24 13.97 -1.61
CA TYR A 203 14.35 12.99 -1.58
C TYR A 203 15.67 13.56 -2.12
N ALA A 204 15.60 14.63 -2.93
CA ALA A 204 16.71 15.12 -3.73
C ALA A 204 17.31 16.43 -3.22
N ASP A 205 16.52 17.27 -2.56
CA ASP A 205 16.97 18.58 -2.06
C ASP A 205 17.57 18.52 -0.65
N GLY A 206 17.45 17.37 0.03
CA GLY A 206 17.93 17.15 1.40
C GLY A 206 17.21 17.98 2.45
N ASN A 207 16.16 18.72 2.07
CA ASN A 207 15.34 19.48 2.99
C ASN A 207 14.38 18.56 3.73
N ASP A 208 13.82 17.58 3.02
CA ASP A 208 13.07 16.50 3.63
C ASP A 208 14.04 15.39 4.00
N GLN A 209 14.18 15.17 5.30
CA GLN A 209 15.05 14.16 5.89
C GLN A 209 14.37 12.78 5.84
N LEU A 210 13.88 12.41 4.66
CA LEU A 210 13.21 11.16 4.38
C LEU A 210 14.23 10.04 4.16
N PHE A 211 14.14 9.00 4.99
CA PHE A 211 14.82 7.73 4.79
C PHE A 211 13.92 6.78 4.03
N ASP A 212 14.42 6.25 2.93
CA ASP A 212 13.72 5.23 2.15
C ASP A 212 14.73 4.30 1.48
N ALA A 213 14.25 3.24 0.86
CA ALA A 213 15.04 2.26 0.17
C ALA A 213 14.38 1.84 -1.15
N ALA A 214 15.23 1.52 -2.10
CA ALA A 214 14.85 0.87 -3.33
C ALA A 214 15.87 -0.21 -3.65
N VAL A 215 15.43 -1.23 -4.39
CA VAL A 215 16.29 -2.30 -4.85
C VAL A 215 16.37 -2.31 -6.37
N LYS A 216 17.57 -2.59 -6.88
CA LYS A 216 17.84 -2.77 -8.31
C LYS A 216 18.03 -4.24 -8.63
N ILE A 217 17.22 -4.75 -9.55
CA ILE A 217 17.19 -6.17 -9.93
C ILE A 217 17.47 -6.29 -11.43
N LYS A 218 18.28 -7.29 -11.82
CA LYS A 218 18.55 -7.64 -13.22
C LYS A 218 18.11 -9.09 -13.48
N GLY A 219 17.19 -9.30 -14.43
CA GLY A 219 16.71 -10.62 -14.83
C GLY A 219 15.20 -10.67 -15.04
N HIS A 220 14.63 -11.88 -14.98
CA HIS A 220 13.22 -12.14 -15.29
C HIS A 220 12.22 -11.34 -14.45
N ALA A 221 12.58 -11.00 -13.22
CA ALA A 221 11.77 -10.14 -12.36
C ALA A 221 11.44 -8.79 -13.03
N ALA A 222 12.37 -8.22 -13.81
CA ALA A 222 12.11 -7.00 -14.55
C ALA A 222 11.01 -7.16 -15.62
N MET A 223 10.91 -8.34 -16.24
CA MET A 223 9.82 -8.64 -17.16
C MET A 223 8.47 -8.74 -16.44
N GLN A 224 8.45 -9.22 -15.19
CA GLN A 224 7.22 -9.26 -14.39
C GLN A 224 6.74 -7.85 -14.02
N ALA A 225 7.66 -6.95 -13.66
CA ALA A 225 7.36 -5.54 -13.45
C ALA A 225 6.74 -4.91 -14.72
N HIS A 226 7.27 -5.20 -15.91
CA HIS A 226 6.67 -4.76 -17.16
C HIS A 226 5.26 -5.32 -17.37
N LYS A 227 5.04 -6.62 -17.15
CA LYS A 227 3.69 -7.22 -17.25
C LYS A 227 2.69 -6.60 -16.29
N TYR A 228 3.14 -6.23 -15.09
CA TYR A 228 2.31 -5.52 -14.14
C TYR A 228 1.95 -4.11 -14.63
N VAL A 229 2.93 -3.36 -15.16
CA VAL A 229 2.67 -2.05 -15.78
C VAL A 229 1.75 -2.18 -17.00
N ASP A 230 1.91 -3.21 -17.84
CA ASP A 230 1.03 -3.49 -18.96
C ASP A 230 -0.38 -3.83 -18.50
N PHE A 231 -0.50 -4.61 -17.42
CA PHE A 231 -1.78 -4.90 -16.78
C PHE A 231 -2.47 -3.61 -16.36
N LEU A 232 -1.78 -2.72 -15.62
CA LEU A 232 -2.32 -1.41 -15.24
C LEU A 232 -2.63 -0.52 -16.45
N SER A 233 -1.83 -0.61 -17.51
CA SER A 233 -2.01 0.18 -18.73
C SER A 233 -3.20 -0.30 -19.57
N ASN A 234 -3.51 -1.60 -19.60
CA ASN A 234 -4.67 -2.14 -20.31
C ASN A 234 -6.03 -1.69 -19.71
N PHE A 235 -6.05 -1.11 -18.50
CA PHE A 235 -7.22 -0.40 -17.98
C PHE A 235 -7.49 0.91 -18.72
N SER A 236 -6.45 1.53 -19.27
CA SER A 236 -6.58 2.63 -20.22
C SER A 236 -6.87 2.01 -21.59
N LYS A 237 -7.98 2.37 -22.24
CA LYS A 237 -8.54 1.74 -23.46
C LYS A 237 -7.67 1.89 -24.72
N LEU A 238 -6.34 1.84 -24.63
CA LEU A 238 -5.46 1.91 -25.78
C LEU A 238 -5.14 0.49 -26.28
N PRO A 239 -5.43 0.17 -27.55
CA PRO A 239 -5.11 -1.13 -28.12
C PRO A 239 -3.62 -1.13 -28.49
N ILE A 240 -2.75 -1.28 -27.49
CA ILE A 240 -1.31 -1.43 -27.76
C ILE A 240 -0.80 -2.63 -26.98
N PRO A 241 -0.40 -3.71 -27.65
CA PRO A 241 0.35 -4.77 -27.00
C PRO A 241 1.73 -4.23 -26.64
N LEU A 242 1.91 -3.81 -25.39
CA LEU A 242 3.15 -3.21 -24.89
C LEU A 242 4.35 -4.16 -24.87
N PHE A 243 4.11 -5.46 -25.06
CA PHE A 243 5.07 -6.39 -25.64
C PHE A 243 4.33 -7.22 -26.68
N GLY A 244 4.44 -6.84 -27.95
CA GLY A 244 3.96 -7.66 -29.05
C GLY A 244 4.59 -9.04 -28.97
N THR A 245 3.86 -10.04 -28.47
CA THR A 245 4.07 -11.49 -28.64
C THR A 245 5.53 -11.91 -28.84
N THR A 246 6.47 -11.39 -28.05
CA THR A 246 7.86 -11.78 -28.23
C THR A 246 7.97 -13.20 -27.70
N LYS A 247 7.94 -14.17 -28.62
CA LYS A 247 8.24 -15.58 -28.35
C LYS A 247 9.67 -15.79 -27.81
N ARG A 248 10.43 -14.71 -27.58
CA ARG A 248 11.77 -14.75 -26.99
C ARG A 248 11.64 -14.72 -25.49
N THR A 249 11.86 -15.88 -24.88
CA THR A 249 12.17 -16.00 -23.45
C THR A 249 13.31 -15.06 -23.12
N VAL A 250 13.15 -14.23 -22.10
CA VAL A 250 14.31 -13.48 -21.54
C VAL A 250 15.32 -14.54 -21.11
N LEU A 251 16.59 -14.39 -21.48
CA LEU A 251 17.61 -15.30 -21.00
C LEU A 251 17.79 -15.07 -19.49
N PRO A 252 17.82 -16.13 -18.65
CA PRO A 252 18.17 -15.99 -17.25
C PRO A 252 19.52 -15.26 -17.15
N THR A 253 19.54 -14.09 -16.51
CA THR A 253 20.78 -13.30 -16.35
C THR A 253 21.48 -13.55 -15.02
N GLY A 254 20.96 -14.47 -14.20
CA GLY A 254 21.47 -14.81 -12.88
C GLY A 254 20.83 -16.09 -12.35
N THR A 255 21.38 -16.61 -11.25
CA THR A 255 20.98 -17.88 -10.61
C THR A 255 20.10 -17.70 -9.37
N HIS A 256 19.87 -16.46 -8.93
CA HIS A 256 19.17 -16.19 -7.68
C HIS A 256 17.66 -16.03 -7.92
N PRO A 257 16.82 -16.67 -7.09
CA PRO A 257 15.38 -16.51 -7.18
C PRO A 257 14.96 -15.11 -6.70
N VAL A 258 14.00 -14.53 -7.41
CA VAL A 258 13.32 -13.30 -7.03
C VAL A 258 11.83 -13.51 -7.27
N LEU A 259 11.02 -13.27 -6.24
CA LEU A 259 9.56 -13.32 -6.36
C LEU A 259 9.04 -11.88 -6.39
N THR A 260 8.53 -11.46 -7.55
CA THR A 260 7.80 -10.18 -7.67
C THR A 260 6.37 -10.38 -7.24
N VAL A 261 5.87 -9.49 -6.38
CA VAL A 261 4.50 -9.52 -5.88
C VAL A 261 3.84 -8.18 -6.14
N ASN A 262 2.53 -8.21 -6.35
CA ASN A 262 1.75 -7.05 -6.74
C ASN A 262 0.47 -6.96 -5.91
N ASN A 263 -0.02 -5.74 -5.76
CA ASN A 263 -1.39 -5.43 -5.36
C ASN A 263 -2.05 -4.73 -6.56
N VAL A 264 -3.26 -5.13 -6.93
CA VAL A 264 -4.01 -4.49 -8.05
C VAL A 264 -5.07 -3.51 -7.57
N GLY A 265 -5.06 -3.19 -6.28
CA GLY A 265 -5.92 -2.18 -5.69
C GLY A 265 -7.42 -2.51 -5.78
N ASP A 266 -8.23 -1.47 -5.75
CA ASP A 266 -9.69 -1.54 -5.80
C ASP A 266 -10.27 -1.62 -7.22
N SER A 267 -9.45 -1.56 -8.27
CA SER A 267 -9.94 -1.27 -9.63
C SER A 267 -9.89 -2.49 -10.57
N PHE A 268 -11.00 -2.78 -11.26
CA PHE A 268 -11.06 -3.73 -12.40
C PHE A 268 -11.34 -3.01 -13.75
N PRO A 269 -10.92 -3.60 -14.90
CA PRO A 269 -11.05 -3.00 -16.25
C PRO A 269 -12.49 -2.64 -16.68
N ASN A 270 -13.48 -3.10 -15.92
CA ASN A 270 -14.91 -2.91 -16.21
C ASN A 270 -15.60 -1.93 -15.24
N GLY A 271 -14.84 -1.13 -14.48
CA GLY A 271 -15.39 -0.20 -13.48
C GLY A 271 -15.99 -0.89 -12.26
N ARG A 272 -15.65 -2.17 -12.02
CA ARG A 272 -16.03 -2.88 -10.79
C ARG A 272 -15.01 -2.52 -9.71
N HIS A 273 -15.52 -2.08 -8.57
CA HIS A 273 -14.74 -1.90 -7.35
C HIS A 273 -14.58 -3.24 -6.63
N TYR A 274 -13.53 -3.37 -5.85
CA TYR A 274 -13.16 -4.51 -5.03
C TYR A 274 -13.78 -4.37 -3.62
N PRO A 275 -14.98 -4.93 -3.33
CA PRO A 275 -15.62 -4.80 -2.02
C PRO A 275 -14.76 -5.30 -0.84
N ASN A 276 -13.77 -6.16 -1.10
CA ASN A 276 -12.88 -6.69 -0.06
C ASN A 276 -12.16 -5.60 0.74
N ILE A 277 -11.84 -4.45 0.15
CA ILE A 277 -11.13 -3.38 0.86
C ILE A 277 -11.99 -2.81 1.98
N VAL A 278 -13.25 -2.51 1.66
CA VAL A 278 -14.24 -2.07 2.65
C VAL A 278 -14.51 -3.18 3.65
N LEU A 279 -14.54 -4.45 3.22
CA LEU A 279 -14.73 -5.60 4.11
C LEU A 279 -13.56 -5.79 5.08
N LEU A 280 -12.32 -5.61 4.64
CA LEU A 280 -11.11 -5.72 5.48
C LEU A 280 -11.05 -4.57 6.47
N ALA A 281 -11.31 -3.33 6.03
CA ALA A 281 -11.40 -2.19 6.93
C ALA A 281 -12.52 -2.35 7.96
N LEU A 282 -13.70 -2.84 7.53
CA LEU A 282 -14.82 -3.15 8.41
C LEU A 282 -14.46 -4.23 9.42
N ARG A 283 -13.88 -5.33 8.96
CA ARG A 283 -13.41 -6.43 9.81
C ARG A 283 -12.42 -5.90 10.85
N ASP A 284 -11.39 -5.20 10.42
CA ASP A 284 -10.33 -4.70 11.30
C ASP A 284 -10.92 -3.72 12.34
N ALA A 285 -11.84 -2.84 11.93
CA ALA A 285 -12.55 -1.95 12.84
C ALA A 285 -13.43 -2.71 13.85
N ILE A 286 -14.19 -3.73 13.41
CA ILE A 286 -15.03 -4.56 14.27
C ILE A 286 -14.18 -5.31 15.29
N LEU A 287 -13.10 -5.94 14.85
CA LEU A 287 -12.19 -6.68 15.71
C LEU A 287 -11.50 -5.77 16.72
N GLN A 288 -11.12 -4.56 16.31
CA GLN A 288 -10.59 -3.55 17.22
C GLN A 288 -11.63 -3.11 18.27
N VAL A 289 -12.89 -2.90 17.88
CA VAL A 289 -13.97 -2.55 18.82
C VAL A 289 -14.23 -3.70 19.81
N ILE A 290 -14.26 -4.95 19.34
CA ILE A 290 -14.38 -6.13 20.20
C ILE A 290 -13.23 -6.17 21.22
N TYR A 291 -12.00 -5.98 20.75
CA TYR A 291 -10.85 -5.89 21.64
C TYR A 291 -10.95 -4.74 22.63
N LEU A 292 -11.32 -3.53 22.21
CA LEU A 292 -11.42 -2.38 23.10
C LEU A 292 -12.53 -2.54 24.16
N ALA A 293 -13.54 -3.38 23.89
CA ALA A 293 -14.56 -3.76 24.85
C ALA A 293 -14.10 -4.82 25.87
N TRP A 294 -12.99 -5.53 25.61
CA TRP A 294 -12.46 -6.63 26.43
C TRP A 294 -11.96 -6.22 27.84
N PRO A 295 -11.16 -5.13 28.03
CA PRO A 295 -10.41 -4.91 29.27
C PRO A 295 -11.25 -4.46 30.47
N GLN A 296 -12.56 -4.22 30.31
CA GLN A 296 -13.39 -3.83 31.44
C GLN A 296 -13.80 -5.00 32.36
N ARG A 297 -13.45 -6.26 32.02
CA ARG A 297 -13.68 -7.41 32.92
C ARG A 297 -12.70 -7.51 34.09
N GLN A 298 -11.48 -6.96 34.00
CA GLN A 298 -10.51 -7.03 35.11
C GLN A 298 -10.58 -5.83 36.09
N ARG A 299 -11.43 -4.82 35.82
CA ARG A 299 -11.64 -3.68 36.74
C ARG A 299 -13.07 -3.69 37.30
N SER A 300 -13.36 -4.63 38.20
CA SER A 300 -14.40 -4.50 39.25
C SER A 300 -15.76 -3.85 38.88
N MET A 301 -16.23 -3.97 37.64
CA MET A 301 -17.50 -3.42 37.19
C MET A 301 -18.52 -4.57 37.07
N PRO A 302 -19.65 -4.52 37.79
CA PRO A 302 -20.68 -5.53 37.71
C PRO A 302 -21.49 -5.29 36.42
N PHE A 303 -21.01 -5.80 35.28
CA PHE A 303 -21.85 -5.91 34.09
C PHE A 303 -22.68 -7.20 34.18
N PRO A 304 -24.02 -7.13 34.24
CA PRO A 304 -24.88 -8.29 34.36
C PRO A 304 -25.20 -8.83 32.96
N ILE A 305 -24.19 -9.24 32.21
CA ILE A 305 -24.39 -9.89 30.92
C ILE A 305 -23.57 -11.18 30.91
N ASN A 306 -24.28 -12.31 31.05
CA ASN A 306 -23.80 -13.66 30.78
C ASN A 306 -23.54 -13.84 29.27
N LEU A 307 -22.58 -13.07 28.77
CA LEU A 307 -22.01 -13.26 27.46
C LEU A 307 -21.19 -14.54 27.44
N ILE A 308 -21.37 -15.33 26.38
CA ILE A 308 -20.31 -16.22 25.90
C ILE A 308 -18.97 -15.47 25.97
N GLU A 309 -17.91 -16.19 26.36
CA GLU A 309 -16.52 -15.77 26.27
C GLU A 309 -16.29 -15.00 24.95
N PRO A 310 -15.95 -13.70 24.99
CA PRO A 310 -15.75 -12.92 23.78
C PRO A 310 -14.69 -13.53 22.86
N THR A 311 -13.86 -14.44 23.39
CA THR A 311 -13.06 -15.46 22.71
C THR A 311 -13.80 -16.20 21.60
N LYS A 312 -15.03 -16.70 21.82
CA LYS A 312 -15.81 -17.39 20.77
C LYS A 312 -16.36 -16.45 19.71
N ALA A 313 -16.76 -15.23 20.11
CA ALA A 313 -17.23 -14.22 19.16
C ALA A 313 -16.09 -13.70 18.28
N LEU A 314 -14.91 -13.50 18.87
CA LEU A 314 -13.67 -13.21 18.17
C LEU A 314 -13.32 -14.36 17.25
N ASN A 315 -13.10 -15.57 17.75
CA ASN A 315 -12.73 -16.75 16.95
C ASN A 315 -13.70 -17.01 15.80
N LEU A 316 -14.99 -16.73 15.99
CA LEU A 316 -15.97 -16.79 14.91
C LEU A 316 -15.79 -15.65 13.90
N ALA A 317 -15.63 -14.41 14.34
CA ALA A 317 -15.32 -13.31 13.43
C ALA A 317 -14.02 -13.59 12.67
N LEU A 318 -13.01 -14.18 13.32
CA LEU A 318 -11.76 -14.59 12.70
C LEU A 318 -11.99 -15.70 11.66
N ASP A 319 -12.68 -16.77 12.02
CA ASP A 319 -12.95 -17.89 11.12
C ASP A 319 -13.81 -17.46 9.93
N GLN A 320 -14.80 -16.59 10.14
CA GLN A 320 -15.78 -16.23 9.10
C GLN A 320 -15.32 -15.07 8.22
N LEU A 321 -14.41 -14.23 8.71
CA LEU A 321 -13.85 -13.08 7.97
C LEU A 321 -12.40 -13.32 7.55
N CYS A 322 -11.87 -14.52 7.71
CA CYS A 322 -10.57 -14.87 7.15
C CYS A 322 -10.63 -15.01 5.64
N ASP A 323 -9.48 -14.81 5.02
CA ASP A 323 -9.32 -14.78 3.57
C ASP A 323 -9.85 -16.04 2.91
N GLU A 324 -9.60 -17.22 3.51
CA GLU A 324 -10.09 -18.50 2.98
C GLU A 324 -11.61 -18.55 2.84
N LYS A 325 -12.37 -18.03 3.82
CA LYS A 325 -13.84 -18.02 3.74
C LYS A 325 -14.36 -16.94 2.82
N VAL A 326 -13.62 -15.84 2.67
CA VAL A 326 -14.02 -14.72 1.80
C VAL A 326 -13.65 -14.99 0.33
N VAL A 327 -12.65 -15.85 0.04
CA VAL A 327 -12.19 -16.18 -1.32
C VAL A 327 -13.29 -16.73 -2.23
N GLU A 328 -14.14 -17.66 -1.77
CA GLU A 328 -15.21 -18.23 -2.62
C GLU A 328 -16.30 -17.18 -2.99
N PRO A 329 -16.82 -16.38 -2.04
CA PRO A 329 -17.63 -15.22 -2.36
C PRO A 329 -16.97 -14.25 -3.35
N LEU A 330 -15.66 -13.99 -3.22
CA LEU A 330 -14.92 -13.14 -4.15
C LEU A 330 -14.84 -13.77 -5.54
N LYS A 331 -14.53 -15.06 -5.66
CA LYS A 331 -14.51 -15.78 -6.95
C LYS A 331 -15.87 -15.69 -7.66
N ALA A 332 -16.96 -15.85 -6.93
CA ALA A 332 -18.32 -15.73 -7.48
C ALA A 332 -18.62 -14.33 -8.06
N LEU A 333 -17.94 -13.29 -7.55
CA LEU A 333 -18.01 -11.91 -8.05
C LEU A 333 -17.03 -11.63 -9.21
N GLY A 334 -16.26 -12.63 -9.65
CA GLY A 334 -15.22 -12.50 -10.68
C GLY A 334 -13.96 -11.81 -10.15
N ILE A 335 -13.75 -11.85 -8.84
CA ILE A 335 -12.69 -11.12 -8.16
C ILE A 335 -11.45 -12.03 -8.01
N SER A 336 -10.29 -11.57 -8.50
CA SER A 336 -9.04 -12.31 -8.49
C SER A 336 -8.27 -12.13 -7.17
N PRO A 337 -7.82 -13.22 -6.50
CA PRO A 337 -6.93 -13.16 -5.34
C PRO A 337 -5.63 -12.36 -5.58
N ALA A 338 -5.26 -12.12 -6.85
CA ALA A 338 -4.10 -11.30 -7.21
C ALA A 338 -4.15 -9.87 -6.67
N ALA A 339 -5.34 -9.33 -6.34
CA ALA A 339 -5.45 -8.03 -5.68
C ALA A 339 -4.89 -8.01 -4.27
N TRP A 340 -4.56 -9.16 -3.70
CA TRP A 340 -3.98 -9.22 -2.37
C TRP A 340 -2.65 -9.98 -2.31
N ALA A 341 -2.07 -10.31 -3.46
CA ALA A 341 -0.90 -11.19 -3.49
C ALA A 341 0.31 -10.62 -2.71
N SER A 342 0.55 -9.32 -2.80
CA SER A 342 1.63 -8.65 -2.06
C SER A 342 1.45 -8.76 -0.54
N ARG A 343 0.36 -8.24 0.02
CA ARG A 343 0.11 -8.36 1.46
C ARG A 343 -0.08 -9.82 1.92
N ALA A 344 -0.71 -10.70 1.17
CA ALA A 344 -0.74 -12.14 1.50
C ALA A 344 0.68 -12.73 1.62
N SER A 345 1.60 -12.34 0.73
CA SER A 345 3.00 -12.77 0.81
C SER A 345 3.72 -12.21 2.05
N HIS A 346 3.44 -10.97 2.46
CA HIS A 346 3.95 -10.40 3.71
C HIS A 346 3.49 -11.22 4.91
N LEU A 347 2.19 -11.47 5.00
CA LEU A 347 1.58 -12.19 6.11
C LEU A 347 2.10 -13.62 6.20
N PHE A 348 2.21 -14.31 5.06
CA PHE A 348 2.79 -15.65 5.00
C PHE A 348 4.24 -15.67 5.48
N ALA A 349 5.08 -14.74 5.01
CA ALA A 349 6.48 -14.69 5.40
C ALA A 349 6.66 -14.38 6.89
N ILE A 350 5.82 -13.49 7.44
CA ILE A 350 5.84 -13.12 8.87
C ILE A 350 5.39 -14.29 9.76
N SER A 351 4.30 -14.99 9.40
CA SER A 351 3.77 -16.10 10.22
C SER A 351 4.66 -17.34 10.25
N HIS A 352 5.55 -17.48 9.25
CA HIS A 352 6.47 -18.62 9.12
C HIS A 352 7.92 -18.30 9.52
N ALA A 353 8.19 -17.12 10.09
CA ALA A 353 9.52 -16.77 10.58
C ALA A 353 9.97 -17.72 11.70
N THR A 354 11.23 -18.12 11.70
CA THR A 354 11.77 -19.12 12.64
C THR A 354 12.76 -18.55 13.66
N GLU A 355 13.37 -17.40 13.34
CA GLU A 355 14.40 -16.75 14.15
C GLU A 355 14.17 -15.25 14.34
N SER A 356 13.82 -14.51 13.29
CA SER A 356 13.68 -13.06 13.38
C SER A 356 12.78 -12.45 12.33
N ILE A 357 12.11 -11.38 12.69
CA ILE A 357 11.34 -10.53 11.78
C ILE A 357 11.86 -9.10 11.93
N ILE A 358 12.27 -8.48 10.84
CA ILE A 358 12.59 -7.05 10.81
C ILE A 358 11.56 -6.35 9.94
N LEU A 359 10.84 -5.40 10.54
CA LEU A 359 9.89 -4.52 9.86
C LEU A 359 10.49 -3.12 9.85
N CYS A 360 10.68 -2.55 8.66
CA CYS A 360 11.07 -1.15 8.52
C CYS A 360 10.00 -0.46 7.69
N GLN A 361 9.16 0.32 8.38
CA GLN A 361 7.88 0.79 7.87
C GLN A 361 7.69 2.27 8.21
N GLN A 362 6.89 2.99 7.43
CA GLN A 362 6.45 4.33 7.81
C GLN A 362 5.58 4.27 9.06
N GLN A 363 4.52 3.47 9.02
CA GLN A 363 3.51 3.29 10.07
C GLN A 363 3.12 1.82 10.21
N MET A 364 2.46 1.48 11.31
CA MET A 364 1.89 0.14 11.53
C MET A 364 0.37 0.09 11.44
N VAL A 365 -0.28 1.25 11.53
CA VAL A 365 -1.73 1.38 11.62
C VAL A 365 -2.22 2.32 10.53
N ASP A 366 -3.48 2.13 10.13
CA ASP A 366 -4.16 3.08 9.26
C ASP A 366 -4.77 4.21 10.11
N THR A 367 -4.50 5.45 9.71
CA THR A 367 -4.97 6.68 10.36
C THR A 367 -6.05 7.39 9.55
N GLN A 368 -6.58 6.77 8.50
CA GLN A 368 -7.61 7.37 7.64
C GLN A 368 -8.86 7.79 8.41
N LEU A 369 -9.23 7.08 9.48
CA LEU A 369 -10.36 7.47 10.36
C LEU A 369 -10.04 8.65 11.29
N THR A 370 -8.75 8.96 11.50
CA THR A 370 -8.30 10.00 12.44
C THR A 370 -8.72 11.40 11.98
N ASN A 371 -8.64 11.68 10.67
CA ASN A 371 -8.81 13.03 10.11
C ASN A 371 -10.20 13.28 9.49
N GLN A 372 -11.11 12.32 9.60
CA GLN A 372 -12.45 12.44 9.02
C GLN A 372 -13.40 13.09 10.04
N ASP A 373 -13.86 14.32 9.76
CA ASP A 373 -14.90 15.02 10.53
C ASP A 373 -16.31 14.68 10.01
N ALA A 374 -16.51 13.40 9.68
CA ALA A 374 -17.79 12.90 9.22
C ALA A 374 -18.74 12.77 10.41
N ALA A 375 -19.98 13.27 10.30
CA ALA A 375 -20.99 13.19 11.35
C ALA A 375 -21.20 11.76 11.88
N GLN A 376 -20.92 10.76 11.06
CA GLN A 376 -21.04 9.34 11.35
C GLN A 376 -19.87 8.82 12.21
N ILE A 377 -18.66 9.36 12.04
CA ILE A 377 -17.53 9.08 12.94
C ILE A 377 -17.78 9.68 14.32
N LYS A 378 -18.41 10.87 14.36
CA LYS A 378 -18.89 11.44 15.62
C LYS A 378 -19.93 10.53 16.30
N ASN A 379 -20.84 9.90 15.55
CA ASN A 379 -21.78 8.93 16.12
C ASN A 379 -21.09 7.70 16.70
N LEU A 380 -20.07 7.18 16.00
CA LEU A 380 -19.26 6.06 16.50
C LEU A 380 -18.50 6.44 17.77
N ASP A 381 -17.85 7.61 17.79
CA ASP A 381 -17.17 8.14 18.97
C ASP A 381 -18.14 8.35 20.14
N GLU A 382 -19.32 8.90 19.90
CA GLU A 382 -20.35 9.08 20.91
C GLU A 382 -20.85 7.72 21.44
N TRP A 383 -21.00 6.72 20.58
CA TRP A 383 -21.35 5.36 20.98
C TRP A 383 -20.23 4.74 21.85
N LEU A 384 -18.98 4.79 21.39
CA LEU A 384 -17.81 4.30 22.13
C LEU A 384 -17.71 4.99 23.50
N LYS A 385 -17.85 6.32 23.52
CA LYS A 385 -17.84 7.13 24.75
C LYS A 385 -18.97 6.73 25.71
N LYS A 386 -20.19 6.48 25.22
CA LYS A 386 -21.32 5.98 26.04
C LYS A 386 -21.02 4.60 26.65
N LYS A 387 -20.16 3.80 26.01
CA LYS A 387 -19.68 2.50 26.53
C LYS A 387 -18.41 2.63 27.38
N GLY A 388 -17.89 3.83 27.59
CA GLY A 388 -16.61 4.05 28.28
C GLY A 388 -15.41 3.49 27.52
N ILE A 389 -15.54 3.30 26.21
CA ILE A 389 -14.48 2.82 25.33
C ILE A 389 -13.76 4.03 24.73
N THR A 390 -12.43 4.03 24.84
CA THR A 390 -11.56 5.00 24.16
C THR A 390 -10.89 4.30 22.99
N TRP A 391 -10.98 4.86 21.78
CA TRP A 391 -10.25 4.38 20.61
C TRP A 391 -9.13 5.37 20.28
N PRO A 392 -7.89 5.13 20.73
CA PRO A 392 -6.80 6.09 20.58
C PRO A 392 -6.57 6.45 19.10
N LYS A 393 -6.78 7.73 18.79
CA LYS A 393 -6.63 8.33 17.45
C LYS A 393 -7.42 7.61 16.34
N ARG A 394 -8.40 6.76 16.69
CA ARG A 394 -9.18 5.94 15.74
C ARG A 394 -8.30 5.14 14.77
N ALA A 395 -7.09 4.77 15.21
CA ALA A 395 -6.14 4.06 14.38
C ALA A 395 -6.54 2.58 14.27
N ILE A 396 -6.51 2.05 13.05
CA ILE A 396 -6.90 0.68 12.74
C ILE A 396 -5.64 -0.19 12.73
N ILE A 397 -5.57 -1.16 13.63
CA ILE A 397 -4.55 -2.20 13.55
C ILE A 397 -4.99 -3.22 12.47
N PRO A 398 -4.16 -3.49 11.45
CA PRO A 398 -4.44 -4.55 10.49
C PRO A 398 -4.50 -5.91 11.20
N PHE A 399 -5.68 -6.52 11.24
CA PHE A 399 -5.89 -7.76 11.99
C PHE A 399 -4.97 -8.88 11.50
N ASP A 400 -4.90 -9.10 10.18
CA ASP A 400 -4.10 -10.21 9.64
C ASP A 400 -2.63 -10.05 9.97
N LEU A 401 -2.13 -8.81 10.00
CA LEU A 401 -0.76 -8.53 10.38
C LEU A 401 -0.54 -8.88 11.85
N ALA A 402 -1.44 -8.47 12.73
CA ALA A 402 -1.38 -8.82 14.14
C ALA A 402 -1.44 -10.34 14.34
N ALA A 403 -2.29 -11.05 13.60
CA ALA A 403 -2.38 -12.51 13.62
C ALA A 403 -1.11 -13.17 13.11
N ALA A 404 -0.54 -12.70 11.99
CA ALA A 404 0.71 -13.21 11.45
C ALA A 404 1.89 -12.97 12.41
N ILE A 405 1.90 -11.82 13.10
CA ILE A 405 2.87 -11.54 14.17
C ILE A 405 2.71 -12.55 15.31
N CYS A 406 1.49 -12.85 15.74
CA CYS A 406 1.24 -13.88 16.77
C CYS A 406 1.75 -15.25 16.33
N ASP A 407 1.44 -15.67 15.11
CA ASP A 407 1.92 -16.93 14.53
C ASP A 407 3.45 -16.98 14.46
N GLY A 408 4.10 -15.90 14.04
CA GLY A 408 5.56 -15.77 14.02
C GLY A 408 6.18 -15.86 15.41
N ILE A 409 5.57 -15.22 16.41
CA ILE A 409 6.00 -15.34 17.82
C ILE A 409 5.85 -16.78 18.31
N PHE A 410 4.77 -17.45 17.93
CA PHE A 410 4.52 -18.82 18.35
C PHE A 410 5.50 -19.82 17.70
N SER A 411 5.84 -19.61 16.43
CA SER A 411 6.72 -20.51 15.66
C SER A 411 8.22 -20.32 16.00
N MET A 412 8.63 -19.10 16.34
CA MET A 412 10.01 -18.81 16.76
C MET A 412 10.34 -19.38 18.15
N ASN A 413 11.61 -19.78 18.35
CA ASN A 413 12.11 -20.19 19.68
C ASN A 413 11.94 -19.06 20.71
N SER A 414 11.20 -19.32 21.80
CA SER A 414 10.84 -18.31 22.82
C SER A 414 12.02 -17.55 23.42
N SER A 415 13.20 -18.17 23.50
CA SER A 415 14.40 -17.54 24.08
C SER A 415 15.19 -16.65 23.12
N LYS A 416 15.02 -16.80 21.81
CA LYS A 416 15.87 -16.16 20.78
C LYS A 416 15.09 -15.35 19.74
N GLY A 417 13.84 -15.73 19.47
CA GLY A 417 13.00 -15.11 18.45
C GLY A 417 12.74 -13.63 18.73
N LYS A 418 13.08 -12.76 17.77
CA LYS A 418 12.86 -11.30 17.88
C LYS A 418 12.10 -10.74 16.68
N ILE A 419 11.17 -9.83 16.97
CA ILE A 419 10.56 -8.93 16.00
C ILE A 419 11.10 -7.54 16.28
N CYS A 420 11.77 -6.94 15.30
CA CYS A 420 12.33 -5.60 15.39
C CYS A 420 11.57 -4.69 14.42
N ASN A 421 10.91 -3.67 14.94
CA ASN A 421 10.11 -2.74 14.16
C ASN A 421 10.73 -1.34 14.20
N LEU A 422 11.06 -0.77 13.04
CA LEU A 422 11.55 0.58 12.90
C LEU A 422 10.52 1.44 12.17
N LEU A 423 10.02 2.47 12.86
CA LEU A 423 8.91 3.32 12.41
C LEU A 423 9.32 4.78 12.27
N SER A 424 8.50 5.57 11.57
CA SER A 424 8.62 7.03 11.58
C SER A 424 8.34 7.66 12.94
N PRO A 425 8.94 8.82 13.25
CA PRO A 425 8.62 9.57 14.45
C PRO A 425 7.16 9.99 14.47
N THR A 426 6.55 10.02 15.66
CA THR A 426 5.15 10.48 15.83
C THR A 426 4.95 11.93 15.40
N SER A 427 5.99 12.76 15.52
CA SER A 427 6.00 14.19 15.18
C SER A 427 6.34 14.47 13.71
N ALA A 428 6.55 13.45 12.88
CA ALA A 428 6.83 13.67 11.47
C ALA A 428 5.67 14.37 10.77
N LYS A 429 6.02 15.31 9.87
CA LYS A 429 5.06 16.14 9.12
C LYS A 429 4.44 15.37 7.95
N ASP A 430 3.48 15.99 7.28
CA ASP A 430 2.94 15.55 5.97
C ASP A 430 2.51 14.08 5.94
N ASP A 431 1.84 13.65 7.01
CA ASP A 431 1.33 12.28 7.21
C ASP A 431 2.38 11.16 7.26
N TYR A 432 3.68 11.49 7.37
CA TYR A 432 4.74 10.49 7.52
C TYR A 432 4.85 9.89 8.93
N GLY A 433 4.24 10.53 9.94
CA GLY A 433 4.44 10.13 11.34
C GLY A 433 3.58 8.96 11.74
N ASP A 434 4.16 7.96 12.42
CA ASP A 434 3.37 6.89 13.03
C ASP A 434 2.81 7.37 14.37
N PRO A 435 1.49 7.60 14.45
CA PRO A 435 0.91 8.25 15.60
C PRO A 435 0.51 7.26 16.70
N TYR A 436 0.70 5.96 16.48
CA TYR A 436 0.13 4.93 17.32
C TYR A 436 0.91 4.73 18.61
N ASP A 437 0.17 4.45 19.68
CA ASP A 437 0.76 4.08 20.95
C ASP A 437 1.19 2.61 20.91
N TRP A 438 2.50 2.37 21.05
CA TRP A 438 3.04 1.03 20.95
C TRP A 438 2.65 0.14 22.12
N SER A 439 2.39 0.72 23.30
CA SER A 439 1.89 -0.06 24.44
C SER A 439 0.54 -0.68 24.12
N THR A 440 -0.36 0.10 23.53
CA THR A 440 -1.69 -0.36 23.07
C THR A 440 -1.57 -1.44 21.99
N PHE A 441 -0.62 -1.31 21.05
CA PHE A 441 -0.37 -2.35 20.04
C PHE A 441 0.05 -3.67 20.67
N LEU A 442 0.98 -3.64 21.62
CA LEU A 442 1.42 -4.85 22.31
C LEU A 442 0.32 -5.46 23.19
N ASP A 443 -0.57 -4.65 23.78
CA ASP A 443 -1.72 -5.16 24.53
C ASP A 443 -2.69 -5.90 23.60
N TYR A 444 -2.84 -5.40 22.37
CA TYR A 444 -3.61 -6.05 21.32
C TYR A 444 -2.98 -7.39 20.89
N ILE A 445 -1.66 -7.43 20.68
CA ILE A 445 -0.94 -8.66 20.35
C ILE A 445 -1.03 -9.68 21.50
N LEU A 446 -0.87 -9.24 22.75
CA LEU A 446 -0.99 -10.10 23.93
C LEU A 446 -2.36 -10.81 23.95
N PHE A 447 -3.42 -10.02 23.83
CA PHE A 447 -4.78 -10.52 23.75
C PHE A 447 -4.95 -11.50 22.58
N LEU A 448 -4.53 -11.12 21.38
CA LEU A 448 -4.72 -11.95 20.19
C LEU A 448 -3.91 -13.25 20.25
N PHE A 449 -2.72 -13.23 20.86
CA PHE A 449 -1.86 -14.40 20.99
C PHE A 449 -2.50 -15.49 21.87
N GLU A 450 -3.00 -15.10 23.04
CA GLU A 450 -3.72 -15.99 23.96
C GLU A 450 -4.92 -16.64 23.29
N GLU A 451 -5.72 -15.83 22.62
CA GLU A 451 -6.93 -16.25 21.91
C GLU A 451 -6.64 -17.23 20.77
N ARG A 452 -5.55 -16.99 20.03
CA ARG A 452 -5.21 -17.75 18.84
C ARG A 452 -4.51 -19.07 19.15
N HIS A 453 -3.66 -19.10 20.18
CA HIS A 453 -2.81 -20.26 20.47
C HIS A 453 -3.22 -21.01 21.74
N GLY A 454 -4.18 -20.48 22.52
CA GLY A 454 -4.62 -21.09 23.77
C GLY A 454 -3.51 -21.16 24.83
N THR A 455 -2.47 -20.33 24.70
CA THR A 455 -1.34 -20.24 25.62
C THR A 455 -1.08 -18.80 25.98
N GLU A 456 -0.76 -18.57 27.25
CA GLU A 456 -0.38 -17.26 27.75
C GLU A 456 1.06 -16.92 27.34
N ILE A 457 1.29 -15.66 27.00
CA ILE A 457 2.62 -15.06 26.89
C ILE A 457 2.65 -13.87 27.83
N SER A 458 3.65 -13.77 28.71
CA SER A 458 3.67 -12.63 29.63
C SER A 458 3.95 -11.33 28.86
N ARG A 459 3.44 -10.20 29.35
CA ARG A 459 3.79 -8.88 28.81
C ARG A 459 5.31 -8.64 28.81
N ASN A 460 6.01 -9.10 29.85
CA ASN A 460 7.46 -8.97 29.92
C ASN A 460 8.17 -9.77 28.83
N GLU A 461 7.72 -10.99 28.55
CA GLU A 461 8.24 -11.79 27.45
C GLU A 461 7.95 -11.11 26.11
N LEU A 462 6.72 -10.62 25.90
CA LEU A 462 6.35 -9.91 24.67
C LEU A 462 7.21 -8.65 24.44
N ASN A 463 7.47 -7.86 25.49
CA ASN A 463 8.35 -6.69 25.45
C ASN A 463 9.80 -7.07 25.12
N GLN A 464 10.25 -8.27 25.53
CA GLN A 464 11.58 -8.76 25.17
C GLN A 464 11.64 -9.27 23.73
N ARG A 465 10.53 -9.79 23.19
CA ARG A 465 10.46 -10.41 21.87
C ARG A 465 10.09 -9.43 20.77
N ILE A 466 9.28 -8.41 21.05
CA ILE A 466 8.89 -7.38 20.08
C ILE A 466 9.49 -6.04 20.48
N LEU A 467 10.53 -5.64 19.76
CA LEU A 467 11.23 -4.38 19.93
C LEU A 467 10.71 -3.39 18.89
N CYS A 468 10.39 -2.17 19.32
CA CYS A 468 9.98 -1.11 18.42
C CYS A 468 10.77 0.16 18.67
N ARG A 469 11.29 0.75 17.60
CA ARG A 469 12.03 2.00 17.60
C ARG A 469 11.46 2.97 16.60
N LYS A 470 11.64 4.24 16.90
CA LYS A 470 11.39 5.36 15.99
C LYS A 470 12.74 5.82 15.44
N ILE A 471 12.84 6.01 14.13
CA ILE A 471 14.10 6.35 13.45
C ILE A 471 14.70 7.67 14.00
N MET A 472 16.03 7.80 13.96
CA MET A 472 16.82 8.98 14.34
C MET A 472 16.36 9.65 15.65
N ASN A 473 16.43 8.92 16.76
CA ASN A 473 16.11 9.39 18.10
C ASN A 473 14.67 9.89 18.31
N ASN A 474 13.74 9.65 17.38
CA ASN A 474 12.38 10.19 17.42
C ASN A 474 12.36 11.73 17.48
N ASP A 475 13.33 12.41 16.87
CA ASP A 475 13.47 13.88 16.95
C ASP A 475 12.46 14.64 16.06
N GLY A 476 11.72 13.93 15.21
CA GLY A 476 10.78 14.53 14.25
C GLY A 476 11.48 15.30 13.13
N LYS A 477 12.80 15.19 13.03
CA LYS A 477 13.62 15.80 12.00
C LYS A 477 13.74 14.86 10.82
N TYR A 478 13.90 13.56 11.07
CA TYR A 478 14.00 12.53 10.03
C TYR A 478 12.81 11.57 10.02
N TYR A 479 12.36 11.18 8.82
CA TYR A 479 11.17 10.35 8.63
C TYR A 479 11.57 9.01 8.02
N ASN A 480 10.88 7.93 8.37
CA ASN A 480 11.02 6.64 7.70
C ASN A 480 9.88 6.46 6.69
N HIS A 481 10.19 6.24 5.42
CA HIS A 481 9.20 5.95 4.38
C HIS A 481 9.40 4.58 3.73
N THR A 482 10.32 3.78 4.27
CA THR A 482 10.55 2.41 3.79
C THR A 482 9.30 1.52 3.91
N LYS A 483 9.23 0.51 3.04
CA LYS A 483 8.33 -0.64 3.15
C LYS A 483 9.15 -1.92 2.98
N ILE A 484 9.94 -2.23 4.01
CA ILE A 484 10.88 -3.36 4.00
C ILE A 484 10.45 -4.38 5.04
N ILE A 485 10.57 -5.65 4.68
CA ILE A 485 10.39 -6.80 5.57
C ILE A 485 11.59 -7.73 5.39
N CYS A 486 12.31 -8.09 6.44
CA CYS A 486 13.36 -9.10 6.40
C CYS A 486 12.99 -10.24 7.36
N ILE A 487 13.01 -11.47 6.87
CA ILE A 487 12.69 -12.67 7.64
C ILE A 487 13.96 -13.52 7.79
N ASP A 488 14.27 -13.88 9.03
CA ASP A 488 15.35 -14.80 9.42
C ASP A 488 16.73 -14.42 8.83
N ASN A 489 16.95 -13.14 8.51
CA ASN A 489 18.11 -12.65 7.76
C ASN A 489 18.38 -13.43 6.45
N SER A 490 17.34 -14.04 5.88
CA SER A 490 17.43 -14.97 4.75
C SER A 490 16.62 -14.51 3.55
N VAL A 491 15.49 -13.82 3.78
CA VAL A 491 14.62 -13.32 2.71
C VAL A 491 14.21 -11.88 3.00
N LEU A 492 14.34 -11.00 1.99
CA LEU A 492 14.11 -9.56 2.11
C LEU A 492 13.10 -9.08 1.07
N TYR A 493 12.00 -8.49 1.53
CA TYR A 493 11.06 -7.72 0.71
C TYR A 493 11.51 -6.27 0.61
N VAL A 494 11.51 -5.74 -0.61
CA VAL A 494 11.60 -4.30 -0.88
C VAL A 494 10.57 -3.94 -1.93
N GLY A 495 9.70 -2.97 -1.61
CA GLY A 495 8.64 -2.55 -2.52
C GLY A 495 7.90 -1.30 -2.05
N SER A 496 6.75 -1.06 -2.64
CA SER A 496 5.90 0.10 -2.37
C SER A 496 4.75 -0.19 -1.40
N ASP A 497 4.41 -1.47 -1.21
CA ASP A 497 3.28 -1.94 -0.40
C ASP A 497 3.59 -1.81 1.10
N ASN A 498 2.94 -0.86 1.76
CA ASN A 498 3.01 -0.66 3.20
C ASN A 498 2.37 -1.82 3.94
N ILE A 499 2.80 -2.04 5.18
CA ILE A 499 2.22 -3.09 6.02
C ILE A 499 0.91 -2.65 6.70
N TYR A 500 0.73 -1.34 6.90
CA TYR A 500 -0.52 -0.78 7.38
C TYR A 500 -1.60 -0.92 6.30
N PRO A 501 -2.90 -0.93 6.67
CA PRO A 501 -3.97 -1.02 5.70
C PRO A 501 -3.90 0.10 4.66
N GLU A 502 -3.52 -0.27 3.45
CA GLU A 502 -3.67 0.56 2.27
C GLU A 502 -4.08 -0.33 1.10
N TYR A 503 -4.76 0.29 0.15
CA TYR A 503 -5.55 -0.45 -0.83
C TYR A 503 -5.24 -0.01 -2.26
N ASN A 504 -4.03 0.49 -2.44
CA ASN A 504 -3.49 0.99 -3.68
C ASN A 504 -2.97 -0.14 -4.57
N GLU A 505 -2.80 0.15 -5.85
CA GLU A 505 -1.98 -0.67 -6.73
C GLU A 505 -0.51 -0.56 -6.29
N GLN A 506 0.12 -1.69 -5.96
CA GLN A 506 1.48 -1.76 -5.39
C GLN A 506 2.34 -2.81 -6.08
N HIS A 507 3.66 -2.67 -5.95
CA HIS A 507 4.63 -3.62 -6.46
C HIS A 507 5.81 -3.76 -5.51
N GLY A 508 6.34 -4.97 -5.39
CA GLY A 508 7.57 -5.22 -4.67
C GLY A 508 8.25 -6.53 -5.08
N ALA A 509 9.39 -6.79 -4.46
CA ALA A 509 10.17 -8.00 -4.72
C ALA A 509 10.69 -8.60 -3.43
N TRP A 510 10.48 -9.90 -3.28
CA TRP A 510 11.17 -10.76 -2.32
C TRP A 510 12.48 -11.27 -2.92
N ILE A 511 13.55 -11.15 -2.14
CA ILE A 511 14.92 -11.46 -2.53
C ILE A 511 15.48 -12.45 -1.53
N ASP A 512 15.86 -13.63 -2.03
CA ASP A 512 16.60 -14.63 -1.27
C ASP A 512 18.06 -14.63 -1.75
N ARG A 513 18.85 -13.75 -1.14
CA ARG A 513 20.29 -13.62 -1.42
C ARG A 513 21.05 -13.11 -0.21
N LYS A 514 21.63 -14.05 0.53
CA LYS A 514 22.33 -13.80 1.80
C LYS A 514 23.35 -12.66 1.74
N GLU A 515 24.18 -12.56 0.69
CA GLU A 515 25.20 -11.49 0.62
C GLU A 515 24.57 -10.10 0.51
N ASN A 516 23.50 -9.97 -0.27
CA ASN A 516 22.79 -8.70 -0.42
C ASN A 516 22.03 -8.31 0.85
N ILE A 517 21.45 -9.30 1.52
CA ILE A 517 20.72 -9.09 2.78
C ILE A 517 21.70 -8.68 3.87
N GLN A 518 22.85 -9.35 3.98
CA GLN A 518 23.89 -8.95 4.92
C GLN A 518 24.40 -7.53 4.64
N ALA A 519 24.63 -7.18 3.37
CA ALA A 519 25.01 -5.82 3.00
C ALA A 519 23.94 -4.78 3.41
N TRP A 520 22.66 -5.09 3.24
CA TRP A 520 21.57 -4.23 3.72
C TRP A 520 21.55 -4.14 5.25
N LEU A 521 21.76 -5.26 5.95
CA LEU A 521 21.84 -5.30 7.41
C LEU A 521 22.95 -4.39 7.92
N ASP A 522 24.16 -4.55 7.39
CA ASP A 522 25.36 -3.84 7.85
C ASP A 522 25.30 -2.34 7.51
N GLN A 523 24.81 -1.98 6.33
CA GLN A 523 24.91 -0.60 5.82
C GLN A 523 23.70 0.26 6.16
N TYR A 524 22.50 -0.33 6.21
CA TYR A 524 21.26 0.40 6.47
C TYR A 524 20.72 0.08 7.85
N TRP A 525 20.40 -1.19 8.10
CA TRP A 525 19.65 -1.58 9.30
C TRP A 525 20.43 -1.30 10.59
N SER A 526 21.69 -1.70 10.68
CA SER A 526 22.51 -1.51 11.89
C SER A 526 22.62 -0.04 12.28
N ALA A 527 22.77 0.86 11.30
CA ALA A 527 22.78 2.30 11.53
C ALA A 527 21.40 2.82 11.94
N ALA A 528 20.37 2.53 11.15
CA ALA A 528 19.00 3.02 11.38
C ALA A 528 18.44 2.54 12.73
N TRP A 529 18.68 1.29 13.09
CA TRP A 529 18.33 0.71 14.39
C TRP A 529 19.16 1.27 15.53
N GLY A 530 20.48 1.41 15.34
CA GLY A 530 21.41 1.92 16.35
C GLY A 530 21.13 3.37 16.76
N TYR A 531 20.70 4.20 15.81
CA TYR A 531 20.25 5.58 16.06
C TYR A 531 18.75 5.69 16.39
N GLY A 532 18.01 4.59 16.36
CA GLY A 532 16.59 4.58 16.69
C GLY A 532 16.37 4.75 18.20
N LYS A 533 15.32 5.48 18.58
CA LYS A 533 14.87 5.58 19.99
C LYS A 533 13.73 4.61 20.24
N ASP A 534 13.78 3.92 21.38
CA ASP A 534 12.74 2.98 21.77
C ASP A 534 11.37 3.67 21.81
N ALA A 535 10.37 3.03 21.19
CA ALA A 535 8.98 3.50 21.16
C ALA A 535 8.25 3.23 22.48
N ILE A 536 8.79 2.31 23.28
CA ILE A 536 8.39 2.07 24.66
C ILE A 536 9.43 2.75 25.54
N ASN A 537 9.05 3.80 26.26
CA ASN A 537 9.81 4.17 27.45
C ASN A 537 9.45 3.14 28.51
N LEU A 538 10.30 2.12 28.71
CA LEU A 538 10.13 1.15 29.81
C LEU A 538 10.19 1.84 31.17
#